data_AF-A0A448GY68-F1
#
_entry.id   AF-A0A448GY68-F1
#
_cell.length_a   1.000
_cell.length_b   1.000
_cell.length_c   1.000
_cell.angle_alpha   90.00
_cell.angle_beta   90.00
_cell.angle_gamma   90.00
#
_symmetry.space_group_name_H-M   'P 1'
#
loop_
_entity.id
_entity.type
_entity.pdbx_description
1 polymer ?
#
loop_
_entity_poly.entity_id
_entity_poly.type
_entity_poly.pdbx_seq_one_letter_code
_entity_poly.pdbx_strand_id
1 'polypeptide(L)'
;MKHLGVDEQNANLIKLGTGLGTGVSAVVIAKSADGVIDGANALSRLDANPKTVIDNNVNVDNNLLDNSLPREYFWEVPTIVRNPQIMQGFLGQNGVQLKSDIVIDDLYEKIYQTPSGKRPDPSSYLSPAYIQNWESSWSDGAVRFVKQSDIQKYQTIGSSEAFILPKKELDKLLKESGGNLSYIERKLSLGDGYLSKADTKIFHISPNGLDVKIPSGNERGANSQWLLGGKTANGTTEGIADLTKDHLIITEITLGDKK
;
A
#
# COMPACT_ATOMS: atom_id res chain seq x y z
N MET A 1 15.53 -10.43 -23.76
CA MET A 1 16.97 -10.79 -23.71
C MET A 1 17.55 -11.12 -25.09
N LYS A 2 16.79 -11.70 -26.04
CA LYS A 2 17.21 -11.90 -27.45
C LYS A 2 17.66 -10.64 -28.22
N HIS A 3 17.05 -9.47 -27.94
CA HIS A 3 17.45 -8.19 -28.57
C HIS A 3 18.73 -7.56 -27.97
N LEU A 4 19.32 -8.19 -26.95
CA LEU A 4 20.55 -7.75 -26.29
C LEU A 4 21.73 -8.73 -26.51
N GLY A 5 21.56 -9.76 -27.36
CA GLY A 5 22.62 -10.73 -27.66
C GLY A 5 23.00 -11.66 -26.50
N VAL A 6 22.17 -11.75 -25.45
CA VAL A 6 22.45 -12.59 -24.29
C VAL A 6 21.79 -13.96 -24.46
N ASP A 7 22.62 -15.01 -24.47
CA ASP A 7 22.18 -16.40 -24.42
C ASP A 7 21.65 -16.71 -23.01
N GLU A 8 20.36 -17.05 -22.92
CA GLU A 8 19.66 -17.29 -21.66
C GLU A 8 20.24 -18.47 -20.86
N GLN A 9 21.00 -19.37 -21.51
CA GLN A 9 21.60 -20.53 -20.84
C GLN A 9 22.88 -20.20 -20.06
N ASN A 10 23.49 -19.02 -20.28
CA ASN A 10 24.80 -18.64 -19.71
C ASN A 10 24.75 -17.37 -18.84
N ALA A 11 23.57 -16.82 -18.57
CA ALA A 11 23.40 -15.64 -17.74
C ALA A 11 23.47 -15.97 -16.24
N ASN A 12 24.67 -15.91 -15.66
CA ASN A 12 24.82 -15.91 -14.20
C ASN A 12 24.47 -14.51 -13.65
N LEU A 13 23.23 -14.36 -13.17
CA LEU A 13 22.81 -13.22 -12.34
C LEU A 13 23.48 -13.30 -10.97
N ILE A 14 24.62 -12.64 -10.80
CA ILE A 14 25.24 -12.51 -9.48
C ILE A 14 24.56 -11.36 -8.74
N LYS A 15 23.69 -11.69 -7.78
CA LYS A 15 23.09 -10.75 -6.84
C LYS A 15 24.04 -10.60 -5.66
N LEU A 16 24.88 -9.55 -5.64
CA LEU A 16 25.73 -9.25 -4.48
C LEU A 16 24.98 -8.30 -3.55
N GLY A 17 24.63 -8.81 -2.37
CA GLY A 17 24.13 -8.03 -1.25
C GLY A 17 25.19 -7.76 -0.19
N THR A 18 24.87 -6.75 0.61
CA THR A 18 25.34 -6.39 1.96
C THR A 18 26.65 -5.62 2.11
N GLY A 19 26.58 -4.56 2.93
CA GLY A 19 27.73 -3.84 3.47
C GLY A 19 27.47 -2.35 3.67
N LEU A 20 26.94 -1.97 4.85
CA LEU A 20 27.08 -0.60 5.36
C LEU A 20 28.57 -0.34 5.61
N GLY A 21 29.12 0.69 4.96
CA GLY A 21 30.48 1.16 5.22
C GLY A 21 31.32 1.32 3.95
N THR A 22 31.46 2.57 3.53
CA THR A 22 32.50 3.07 2.62
C THR A 22 32.60 2.41 1.23
N GLY A 23 31.63 2.77 0.37
CA GLY A 23 31.75 2.92 -1.10
C GLY A 23 32.02 1.67 -1.94
N VAL A 24 31.07 1.29 -2.81
CA VAL A 24 31.22 1.02 -4.27
C VAL A 24 29.82 0.93 -4.92
N SER A 25 29.73 1.46 -6.14
CA SER A 25 28.64 1.45 -7.13
C SER A 25 28.21 0.04 -7.57
N ALA A 26 26.91 -0.22 -7.75
CA ALA A 26 26.47 -1.40 -8.50
C ALA A 26 26.70 -1.18 -10.01
N VAL A 27 27.63 -1.92 -10.61
CA VAL A 27 27.82 -2.00 -12.06
C VAL A 27 27.28 -3.36 -12.53
N VAL A 28 26.34 -3.34 -13.46
CA VAL A 28 25.86 -4.54 -14.14
C VAL A 28 26.88 -4.92 -15.22
N ILE A 29 27.64 -6.00 -15.01
CA ILE A 29 28.52 -6.57 -16.04
C ILE A 29 27.87 -7.85 -16.56
N ALA A 30 27.32 -7.80 -17.77
CA ALA A 30 27.03 -9.01 -18.53
C ALA A 30 28.31 -9.42 -19.28
N LYS A 31 28.81 -10.64 -19.02
CA LYS A 31 29.83 -11.27 -19.87
C LYS A 31 29.12 -12.04 -20.99
N SER A 32 29.36 -11.67 -22.24
CA SER A 32 29.29 -12.63 -23.35
C SER A 32 30.68 -13.25 -23.54
N ALA A 33 30.77 -14.32 -24.36
CA ALA A 33 32.03 -15.00 -24.66
C ALA A 33 33.12 -14.09 -25.25
N ASP A 34 32.75 -12.90 -25.76
CA ASP A 34 33.62 -12.07 -26.59
C ASP A 34 33.88 -10.66 -26.01
N GLY A 35 33.40 -10.34 -24.80
CA GLY A 35 33.72 -9.07 -24.14
C GLY A 35 32.69 -8.56 -23.13
N VAL A 36 33.09 -7.59 -22.32
CA VAL A 36 32.26 -6.89 -21.34
C VAL A 36 31.34 -5.89 -22.06
N ILE A 37 30.03 -6.00 -21.86
CA ILE A 37 29.10 -4.95 -22.29
C ILE A 37 29.26 -3.74 -21.35
N ASP A 38 29.66 -2.61 -21.91
CA ASP A 38 29.76 -1.34 -21.19
C ASP A 38 28.35 -0.85 -20.79
N GLY A 39 28.05 -0.97 -19.49
CA GLY A 39 26.78 -0.55 -18.89
C GLY A 39 26.45 0.94 -19.06
N ALA A 40 27.42 1.78 -19.44
CA ALA A 40 27.19 3.21 -19.67
C ALA A 40 26.29 3.49 -20.90
N ASN A 41 26.38 2.67 -21.96
CA ASN A 41 25.61 2.88 -23.20
C ASN A 41 24.16 2.37 -23.13
N ALA A 42 23.83 1.54 -22.14
CA ALA A 42 22.45 1.12 -21.87
C ALA A 42 21.68 2.20 -21.09
N LEU A 43 22.39 2.97 -20.25
CA LEU A 43 21.83 4.04 -19.42
C LEU A 43 21.50 5.31 -20.22
N SER A 44 22.15 5.54 -21.35
CA SER A 44 21.94 6.72 -22.21
C SER A 44 20.64 6.70 -23.04
N ARG A 45 19.86 5.60 -22.99
CA ARG A 45 18.60 5.44 -23.75
C ARG A 45 17.33 5.62 -22.91
N LEU A 46 17.47 6.00 -21.63
CA LEU A 46 16.35 6.26 -20.73
C LEU A 46 16.11 7.77 -20.66
N ASP A 47 14.90 8.23 -20.97
CA ASP A 47 14.46 9.64 -20.89
C ASP A 47 14.41 10.19 -19.44
N ALA A 48 14.88 9.42 -18.46
CA ALA A 48 15.02 9.83 -17.07
C ALA A 48 16.48 9.71 -16.64
N ASN A 49 16.96 10.68 -15.83
CA ASN A 49 18.33 10.68 -15.31
C ASN A 49 18.62 9.33 -14.60
N PRO A 50 19.50 8.47 -15.15
CA PRO A 50 19.69 7.10 -14.70
C PRO A 50 20.17 7.01 -13.25
N LYS A 51 20.87 8.05 -12.77
CA LYS A 51 21.26 8.20 -11.38
C LYS A 51 20.05 8.22 -10.44
N THR A 52 18.98 8.91 -10.82
CA THR A 52 17.74 9.02 -10.03
C THR A 52 16.99 7.69 -9.98
N VAL A 53 16.95 6.95 -11.09
CA VAL A 53 16.28 5.65 -11.17
C VAL A 53 17.04 4.58 -10.38
N ILE A 54 18.37 4.61 -10.42
CA ILE A 54 19.24 3.72 -9.65
C ILE A 54 19.19 4.10 -8.16
N ASP A 55 19.33 5.38 -7.81
CA ASP A 55 19.26 5.84 -6.43
C ASP A 55 17.88 5.53 -5.81
N ASN A 56 16.79 5.65 -6.59
CA ASN A 56 15.45 5.27 -6.15
C ASN A 56 15.29 3.75 -5.97
N ASN A 57 15.79 2.92 -6.88
CA ASN A 57 15.66 1.46 -6.79
C ASN A 57 16.61 0.80 -5.79
N VAL A 58 17.76 1.40 -5.52
CA VAL A 58 18.75 0.90 -4.54
C VAL A 58 18.42 1.37 -3.12
N ASN A 59 17.77 2.53 -2.97
CA ASN A 59 17.38 3.10 -1.68
C ASN A 59 15.87 3.10 -1.42
N VAL A 60 15.05 2.31 -2.13
CA VAL A 60 13.58 2.23 -1.89
C VAL A 60 13.29 2.07 -0.40
N ASP A 61 14.03 1.18 0.26
CA ASP A 61 13.88 0.87 1.67
C ASP A 61 14.25 2.10 2.54
N ASN A 62 15.36 2.79 2.24
CA ASN A 62 15.76 4.01 2.94
C ASN A 62 14.77 5.17 2.70
N ASN A 63 14.17 5.27 1.52
CA ASN A 63 13.14 6.26 1.21
C ASN A 63 11.82 5.97 1.95
N LEU A 64 11.52 4.71 2.24
CA LEU A 64 10.41 4.31 3.12
C LEU A 64 10.72 4.58 4.61
N LEU A 65 11.98 4.75 4.99
CA LEU A 65 12.41 5.10 6.35
C LEU A 65 12.55 6.62 6.57
N ASP A 66 12.59 7.43 5.51
CA ASP A 66 12.77 8.88 5.58
C ASP A 66 11.42 9.62 5.74
N ASN A 67 11.21 10.22 6.91
CA ASN A 67 10.01 11.00 7.24
C ASN A 67 9.90 12.33 6.46
N SER A 68 10.96 12.76 5.77
CA SER A 68 10.98 13.99 5.00
C SER A 68 10.47 13.83 3.56
N LEU A 69 10.32 12.59 3.07
CA LEU A 69 9.91 12.33 1.69
C LEU A 69 8.38 12.34 1.53
N PRO A 70 7.83 13.15 0.60
CA PRO A 70 6.41 13.14 0.30
C PRO A 70 6.03 11.83 -0.42
N ARG A 71 5.29 10.96 0.28
CA ARG A 71 4.97 9.62 -0.21
C ARG A 71 4.05 9.60 -1.43
N GLU A 72 3.31 10.69 -1.66
CA GLU A 72 2.47 10.89 -2.84
C GLU A 72 3.20 10.78 -4.20
N TYR A 73 4.54 10.81 -4.23
CA TYR A 73 5.32 10.69 -5.46
C TYR A 73 5.73 9.24 -5.80
N PHE A 74 5.50 8.27 -4.91
CA PHE A 74 5.85 6.85 -5.12
C PHE A 74 4.61 6.07 -5.60
N TRP A 75 4.26 6.22 -6.87
CA TRP A 75 3.03 5.67 -7.45
C TRP A 75 3.17 4.25 -8.01
N GLU A 76 4.39 3.77 -8.32
CA GLU A 76 4.63 2.41 -8.87
C GLU A 76 5.30 1.44 -7.92
N VAL A 77 5.69 1.87 -6.72
CA VAL A 77 6.33 0.93 -5.80
C VAL A 77 5.19 0.20 -5.11
N PRO A 78 4.89 -1.08 -5.41
CA PRO A 78 4.04 -1.84 -4.52
C PRO A 78 4.70 -1.67 -3.15
N THR A 79 3.96 -1.18 -2.17
CA THR A 79 4.39 -1.04 -0.78
C THR A 79 4.56 -2.42 -0.19
N ILE A 80 5.51 -3.16 -0.74
CA ILE A 80 5.93 -4.45 -0.26
C ILE A 80 6.84 -4.09 0.90
N VAL A 81 6.35 -4.32 2.10
CA VAL A 81 7.21 -4.46 3.26
C VAL A 81 8.06 -5.70 2.99
N ARG A 82 9.29 -5.49 2.49
CA ARG A 82 10.20 -6.56 2.03
C ARG A 82 11.14 -7.06 3.11
N ASN A 83 11.22 -6.35 4.24
CA ASN A 83 12.01 -6.72 5.40
C ASN A 83 11.44 -6.08 6.69
N PRO A 84 11.88 -6.56 7.87
CA PRO A 84 11.43 -6.03 9.16
C PRO A 84 11.75 -4.54 9.37
N GLN A 85 12.85 -4.01 8.82
CA GLN A 85 13.24 -2.61 8.99
C GLN A 85 12.23 -1.67 8.31
N ILE A 86 11.82 -1.97 7.07
CA ILE A 86 10.74 -1.24 6.39
C ILE A 86 9.45 -1.31 7.18
N MET A 87 9.14 -2.49 7.76
CA MET A 87 7.96 -2.66 8.60
C MET A 87 8.03 -1.70 9.79
N GLN A 88 9.15 -1.68 10.50
CA GLN A 88 9.37 -0.79 11.64
C GLN A 88 9.19 0.69 11.27
N GLY A 89 9.77 1.13 10.15
CA GLY A 89 9.60 2.50 9.68
C GLY A 89 8.16 2.85 9.35
N PHE A 90 7.46 1.95 8.66
CA PHE A 90 6.03 2.10 8.40
C PHE A 90 5.21 2.21 9.69
N LEU A 91 5.46 1.34 10.68
CA LEU A 91 4.74 1.38 11.96
C LEU A 91 5.00 2.69 12.71
N GLY A 92 6.26 3.11 12.79
CA GLY A 92 6.66 4.34 13.46
C GLY A 92 6.04 5.58 12.80
N GLN A 93 6.13 5.69 11.48
CA GLN A 93 5.58 6.84 10.75
C GLN A 93 4.05 6.95 10.88
N ASN A 94 3.36 5.81 10.92
CA ASN A 94 1.89 5.76 10.95
C ASN A 94 1.33 5.61 12.37
N GLY A 95 2.18 5.74 13.39
CA GLY A 95 1.81 5.66 14.79
C GLY A 95 1.18 4.32 15.19
N VAL A 96 1.52 3.23 14.47
CA VAL A 96 1.03 1.89 14.79
C VAL A 96 1.79 1.38 16.01
N GLN A 97 1.08 1.24 17.15
CA GLN A 97 1.71 0.83 18.40
C GLN A 97 1.47 -0.66 18.64
N LEU A 98 2.57 -1.42 18.66
CA LEU A 98 2.59 -2.83 19.02
C LEU A 98 2.55 -3.01 20.55
N LYS A 99 2.19 -4.21 21.02
CA LYS A 99 2.41 -4.58 22.42
C LYS A 99 3.91 -4.64 22.74
N SER A 100 4.26 -4.42 24.00
CA SER A 100 5.66 -4.30 24.45
C SER A 100 6.48 -5.58 24.31
N ASP A 101 5.83 -6.74 24.26
CA ASP A 101 6.44 -8.07 24.12
C ASP A 101 6.66 -8.48 22.65
N ILE A 102 6.25 -7.66 21.68
CA ILE A 102 6.37 -7.98 20.27
C ILE A 102 7.77 -7.66 19.75
N VAL A 103 8.43 -8.68 19.20
CA VAL A 103 9.66 -8.56 18.42
C VAL A 103 9.31 -8.36 16.95
N ILE A 104 9.86 -7.30 16.34
CA ILE A 104 9.52 -6.87 14.97
C ILE A 104 9.89 -7.93 13.93
N ASP A 105 11.06 -8.55 14.05
CA ASP A 105 11.52 -9.58 13.10
C ASP A 105 10.56 -10.79 13.11
N ASP A 106 10.21 -11.30 14.28
CA ASP A 106 9.24 -12.39 14.45
C ASP A 106 7.86 -12.02 13.90
N LEU A 107 7.40 -10.78 14.15
CA LEU A 107 6.12 -10.30 13.63
C LEU A 107 6.13 -10.23 12.11
N TYR A 108 7.23 -9.75 11.52
CA TYR A 108 7.40 -9.66 10.07
C TYR A 108 7.26 -11.04 9.42
N GLU A 109 7.92 -12.06 9.96
CA GLU A 109 7.78 -13.43 9.47
C GLU A 109 6.33 -13.94 9.60
N LYS A 110 5.71 -13.72 10.76
CA LYS A 110 4.31 -14.13 11.02
C LYS A 110 3.28 -13.45 10.13
N ILE A 111 3.55 -12.24 9.64
CA ILE A 111 2.61 -11.49 8.81
C ILE A 111 2.90 -11.66 7.32
N TYR A 112 4.15 -11.44 6.91
CA TYR A 112 4.52 -11.31 5.50
C TYR A 112 5.10 -12.59 4.89
N GLN A 113 5.57 -13.54 5.72
CA GLN A 113 5.98 -14.87 5.25
C GLN A 113 4.89 -15.93 5.48
N THR A 114 3.83 -15.59 6.21
CA THR A 114 2.66 -16.45 6.39
C THR A 114 1.64 -16.21 5.28
N PRO A 115 1.17 -17.26 4.59
CA PRO A 115 0.11 -17.13 3.59
C PRO A 115 -1.16 -16.49 4.15
N SER A 116 -1.90 -15.79 3.28
CA SER A 116 -3.24 -15.28 3.61
C SER A 116 -4.15 -16.42 4.09
N GLY A 117 -5.02 -16.11 5.06
CA GLY A 117 -5.88 -17.07 5.77
C GLY A 117 -5.26 -17.61 7.07
N LYS A 118 -3.96 -17.41 7.31
CA LYS A 118 -3.24 -17.90 8.50
C LYS A 118 -2.52 -16.79 9.28
N ARG A 119 -2.64 -15.53 8.85
CA ARG A 119 -2.00 -14.41 9.55
C ARG A 119 -2.64 -14.22 10.93
N PRO A 120 -1.87 -13.80 11.94
CA PRO A 120 -2.38 -13.64 13.29
C PRO A 120 -3.45 -12.54 13.38
N ASP A 121 -4.36 -12.68 14.35
CA ASP A 121 -5.35 -11.65 14.65
C ASP A 121 -4.67 -10.33 15.08
N PRO A 122 -5.13 -9.15 14.61
CA PRO A 122 -4.52 -7.87 14.97
C PRO A 122 -4.42 -7.62 16.47
N SER A 123 -5.39 -8.07 17.28
CA SER A 123 -5.36 -7.94 18.73
C SER A 123 -4.25 -8.75 19.40
N SER A 124 -3.64 -9.70 18.70
CA SER A 124 -2.50 -10.47 19.24
C SER A 124 -1.22 -9.64 19.31
N TYR A 125 -1.03 -8.67 18.41
CA TYR A 125 0.21 -7.88 18.30
C TYR A 125 0.03 -6.37 18.44
N LEU A 126 -1.16 -5.82 18.19
CA LEU A 126 -1.45 -4.39 18.41
C LEU A 126 -1.71 -4.12 19.89
N SER A 127 -1.25 -2.96 20.36
CA SER A 127 -1.54 -2.52 21.72
C SER A 127 -3.03 -2.19 21.89
N PRO A 128 -3.62 -2.42 23.08
CA PRO A 128 -5.00 -2.03 23.35
C PRO A 128 -5.28 -0.55 23.12
N ALA A 129 -4.33 0.32 23.48
CA ALA A 129 -4.45 1.76 23.29
C ALA A 129 -4.54 2.14 21.79
N TYR A 130 -3.74 1.47 20.95
CA TYR A 130 -3.83 1.67 19.51
C TYR A 130 -5.17 1.24 18.94
N ILE A 131 -5.65 0.06 19.34
CA ILE A 131 -6.94 -0.48 18.89
C ILE A 131 -8.07 0.48 19.28
N GLN A 132 -8.09 0.96 20.53
CA GLN A 132 -9.09 1.92 20.99
C GLN A 132 -9.05 3.24 20.20
N ASN A 133 -7.86 3.75 19.89
CA ASN A 133 -7.71 4.95 19.07
C ASN A 133 -8.17 4.69 17.61
N TRP A 134 -7.86 3.53 17.05
CA TRP A 134 -8.33 3.12 15.73
C TRP A 134 -9.87 3.02 15.72
N GLU A 135 -10.49 2.41 16.73
CA GLU A 135 -11.95 2.28 16.88
C GLU A 135 -12.65 3.66 16.94
N SER A 136 -12.03 4.64 17.62
CA SER A 136 -12.57 6.01 17.67
C SER A 136 -12.64 6.69 16.30
N SER A 137 -12.01 6.12 15.27
CA SER A 137 -12.02 6.70 13.93
C SER A 137 -13.36 6.59 13.22
N TRP A 138 -14.23 5.71 13.67
CA TRP A 138 -15.46 5.34 12.98
C TRP A 138 -16.71 6.08 13.49
N SER A 139 -16.54 7.12 14.32
CA SER A 139 -17.65 7.87 14.95
C SER A 139 -18.65 8.45 13.94
N ASP A 140 -18.16 8.85 12.77
CA ASP A 140 -18.95 9.47 11.71
C ASP A 140 -19.39 8.45 10.64
N GLY A 141 -19.17 7.16 10.93
CA GLY A 141 -19.36 6.05 10.02
C GLY A 141 -18.19 5.90 9.05
N ALA A 142 -18.46 5.24 7.93
CA ALA A 142 -17.46 4.85 6.96
C ALA A 142 -17.87 5.19 5.54
N VAL A 143 -16.90 5.23 4.64
CA VAL A 143 -17.10 5.37 3.21
C VAL A 143 -16.51 4.20 2.46
N ARG A 144 -17.18 3.83 1.37
CA ARG A 144 -16.73 2.77 0.48
C ARG A 144 -16.73 3.25 -0.96
N PHE A 145 -15.64 2.96 -1.65
CA PHE A 145 -15.49 3.13 -3.08
C PHE A 145 -15.77 1.79 -3.77
N VAL A 146 -16.61 1.78 -4.79
CA VAL A 146 -16.91 0.59 -5.58
C VAL A 146 -17.24 0.99 -7.02
N LYS A 147 -16.75 0.25 -8.00
CA LYS A 147 -17.08 0.51 -9.40
C LYS A 147 -18.54 0.21 -9.68
N GLN A 148 -19.22 1.08 -10.43
CA GLN A 148 -20.61 0.86 -10.83
C GLN A 148 -20.78 -0.48 -11.55
N SER A 149 -19.83 -0.86 -12.41
CA SER A 149 -19.78 -2.15 -13.08
C SER A 149 -19.74 -3.35 -12.12
N ASP A 150 -19.04 -3.24 -10.98
CA ASP A 150 -19.04 -4.28 -9.95
C ASP A 150 -20.39 -4.36 -9.23
N ILE A 151 -21.04 -3.22 -8.94
CA ILE A 151 -22.40 -3.20 -8.39
C ILE A 151 -23.37 -3.89 -9.35
N GLN A 152 -23.31 -3.56 -10.64
CA GLN A 152 -24.19 -4.16 -11.65
C GLN A 152 -23.96 -5.67 -11.78
N LYS A 153 -22.70 -6.12 -11.69
CA LYS A 153 -22.35 -7.53 -11.81
C LYS A 153 -22.72 -8.35 -10.59
N TYR A 154 -22.44 -7.83 -9.39
CA TYR A 154 -22.56 -8.57 -8.13
C TYR A 154 -23.80 -8.19 -7.32
N GLN A 155 -24.54 -7.17 -7.74
CA GLN A 155 -25.76 -6.66 -7.08
C GLN A 155 -25.55 -6.31 -5.60
N THR A 156 -24.33 -5.86 -5.27
CA THR A 156 -23.95 -5.44 -3.92
C THR A 156 -22.85 -4.37 -4.00
N ILE A 157 -22.76 -3.53 -2.98
CA ILE A 157 -21.62 -2.63 -2.83
C ILE A 157 -20.42 -3.33 -2.19
N GLY A 158 -20.60 -4.47 -1.49
CA GLY A 158 -19.52 -5.14 -0.78
C GLY A 158 -19.88 -6.54 -0.25
N SER A 159 -18.87 -7.25 0.24
CA SER A 159 -19.01 -8.56 0.89
C SER A 159 -19.11 -8.43 2.40
N SER A 160 -19.06 -9.56 3.11
CA SER A 160 -18.96 -9.63 4.57
C SER A 160 -17.62 -9.15 5.15
N GLU A 161 -16.65 -8.82 4.28
CA GLU A 161 -15.30 -8.37 4.65
C GLU A 161 -14.88 -7.21 3.73
N ALA A 162 -15.80 -6.27 3.51
CA ALA A 162 -15.56 -5.17 2.59
C ALA A 162 -14.67 -4.10 3.24
N PHE A 163 -13.58 -3.77 2.55
CA PHE A 163 -12.70 -2.66 2.93
C PHE A 163 -13.45 -1.31 2.88
N ILE A 164 -13.24 -0.51 3.92
CA ILE A 164 -13.88 0.77 4.16
C ILE A 164 -12.89 1.78 4.76
N LEU A 165 -13.16 3.05 4.53
CA LEU A 165 -12.38 4.19 5.02
C LEU A 165 -13.23 4.98 6.03
N PRO A 166 -12.70 5.53 7.12
CA PRO A 166 -13.50 6.40 7.98
C PRO A 166 -13.99 7.63 7.23
N LYS A 167 -15.26 8.02 7.43
CA LYS A 167 -15.83 9.18 6.72
C LYS A 167 -15.02 10.45 6.96
N LYS A 168 -14.59 10.68 8.21
CA LYS A 168 -13.78 11.84 8.60
C LYS A 168 -12.46 11.95 7.83
N GLU A 169 -11.87 10.81 7.43
CA GLU A 169 -10.62 10.80 6.65
C GLU A 169 -10.89 11.26 5.21
N LEU A 170 -11.99 10.82 4.60
CA LEU A 170 -12.39 11.31 3.28
C LEU A 170 -12.70 12.82 3.31
N ASP A 171 -13.45 13.28 4.33
CA ASP A 171 -13.78 14.69 4.48
C ASP A 171 -12.52 15.56 4.62
N LYS A 172 -11.55 15.09 5.41
CA LYS A 172 -10.24 15.74 5.55
C LYS A 172 -9.50 15.80 4.21
N LEU A 173 -9.40 14.68 3.49
CA LEU A 173 -8.72 14.62 2.21
C LEU A 173 -9.38 15.51 1.15
N LEU A 174 -10.71 15.58 1.10
CA LEU A 174 -11.44 16.50 0.23
C LEU A 174 -11.09 17.96 0.52
N LYS A 175 -11.05 18.34 1.81
CA LYS A 175 -10.70 19.69 2.24
C LYS A 175 -9.26 20.04 1.89
N GLU A 176 -8.32 19.14 2.17
CA GLU A 176 -6.89 19.34 1.88
C GLU A 176 -6.58 19.42 0.39
N SER A 177 -7.27 18.62 -0.42
CA SER A 177 -7.08 18.56 -1.86
C SER A 177 -7.81 19.65 -2.65
N GLY A 178 -8.72 20.40 -2.00
CA GLY A 178 -9.65 21.28 -2.69
C GLY A 178 -10.55 20.53 -3.69
N GLY A 179 -10.84 19.25 -3.43
CA GLY A 179 -11.61 18.38 -4.34
C GLY A 179 -10.80 17.72 -5.47
N ASN A 180 -9.47 17.80 -5.47
CA ASN A 180 -8.64 17.12 -6.46
C ASN A 180 -8.66 15.60 -6.26
N LEU A 181 -9.48 14.89 -7.05
CA LEU A 181 -9.67 13.45 -6.94
C LEU A 181 -8.38 12.64 -7.18
N SER A 182 -7.50 13.07 -8.08
CA SER A 182 -6.20 12.41 -8.29
C SER A 182 -5.28 12.53 -7.08
N TYR A 183 -5.38 13.63 -6.31
CA TYR A 183 -4.67 13.73 -5.04
C TYR A 183 -5.20 12.73 -4.00
N ILE A 184 -6.54 12.60 -3.92
CA ILE A 184 -7.20 11.65 -3.02
C ILE A 184 -6.83 10.21 -3.38
N GLU A 185 -6.85 9.86 -4.67
CA GLU A 185 -6.41 8.55 -5.17
C GLU A 185 -5.01 8.22 -4.65
N ARG A 186 -4.04 9.12 -4.81
CA ARG A 186 -2.67 8.92 -4.32
C ARG A 186 -2.62 8.75 -2.81
N LYS A 187 -3.30 9.60 -2.01
CA LYS A 187 -3.30 9.49 -0.54
C LYS A 187 -3.97 8.22 -0.01
N LEU A 188 -4.96 7.70 -0.74
CA LEU A 188 -5.59 6.42 -0.43
C LEU A 188 -4.89 5.22 -1.08
N SER A 189 -3.83 5.46 -1.86
CA SER A 189 -3.10 4.45 -2.61
C SER A 189 -4.01 3.67 -3.58
N LEU A 190 -5.03 4.35 -4.11
CA LEU A 190 -5.87 3.89 -5.19
C LEU A 190 -5.13 4.08 -6.52
N GLY A 191 -5.37 3.21 -7.50
CA GLY A 191 -4.78 3.35 -8.84
C GLY A 191 -5.18 4.68 -9.51
N ASP A 192 -4.33 5.19 -10.39
CA ASP A 192 -4.62 6.43 -11.15
C ASP A 192 -5.96 6.31 -11.88
N GLY A 193 -6.79 7.34 -11.76
CA GLY A 193 -8.09 7.36 -12.39
C GLY A 193 -9.18 6.61 -11.64
N TYR A 194 -8.88 5.92 -10.52
CA TYR A 194 -9.84 5.10 -9.80
C TYR A 194 -11.05 5.89 -9.28
N LEU A 195 -10.92 7.17 -8.95
CA LEU A 195 -12.01 8.08 -8.58
C LEU A 195 -12.35 9.07 -9.70
N SER A 196 -11.33 9.62 -10.33
CA SER A 196 -11.39 10.72 -11.29
C SER A 196 -11.87 10.29 -12.67
N LYS A 197 -11.43 9.11 -13.16
CA LYS A 197 -11.67 8.64 -14.54
C LYS A 197 -12.59 7.41 -14.60
N ALA A 198 -12.78 6.71 -13.48
CA ALA A 198 -13.58 5.49 -13.43
C ALA A 198 -15.07 5.76 -13.15
N ASP A 199 -15.85 4.70 -13.30
CA ASP A 199 -17.26 4.58 -12.92
C ASP A 199 -17.46 4.37 -11.41
N THR A 200 -16.50 4.81 -10.59
CA THR A 200 -16.53 4.58 -9.14
C THR A 200 -17.65 5.39 -8.47
N LYS A 201 -18.45 4.67 -7.70
CA LYS A 201 -19.49 5.16 -6.81
C LYS A 201 -18.99 5.15 -5.38
N ILE A 202 -19.56 6.03 -4.58
CA ILE A 202 -19.11 6.29 -3.22
C ILE A 202 -20.31 6.19 -2.32
N PHE A 203 -20.21 5.36 -1.30
CA PHE A 203 -21.28 5.14 -0.35
C PHE A 203 -20.83 5.55 1.02
N HIS A 204 -21.61 6.40 1.70
CA HIS A 204 -21.52 6.60 3.13
C HIS A 204 -22.33 5.52 3.83
N ILE A 205 -21.73 4.90 4.83
CA ILE A 205 -22.32 3.90 5.71
C ILE A 205 -22.43 4.57 7.08
N SER A 206 -23.66 4.69 7.59
CA SER A 206 -23.94 5.26 8.90
C SER A 206 -23.19 4.50 10.00
N PRO A 207 -22.71 5.17 11.06
CA PRO A 207 -22.11 4.49 12.21
C PRO A 207 -23.10 3.58 12.95
N ASN A 208 -24.41 3.80 12.80
CA ASN A 208 -25.43 3.02 13.50
C ASN A 208 -25.45 1.57 13.00
N GLY A 209 -25.05 0.64 13.87
CA GLY A 209 -25.00 -0.78 13.56
C GLY A 209 -23.80 -1.20 12.69
N LEU A 210 -22.87 -0.27 12.43
CA LEU A 210 -21.63 -0.57 11.72
C LEU A 210 -20.64 -1.25 12.68
N ASP A 211 -20.34 -2.52 12.41
CA ASP A 211 -19.27 -3.26 13.08
C ASP A 211 -18.03 -3.28 12.18
N VAL A 212 -16.94 -2.67 12.67
CA VAL A 212 -15.69 -2.51 11.93
C VAL A 212 -14.59 -3.31 12.60
N LYS A 213 -13.83 -4.06 11.80
CA LYS A 213 -12.64 -4.79 12.25
C LYS A 213 -11.37 -4.25 11.59
N ILE A 214 -10.25 -4.35 12.31
CA ILE A 214 -8.93 -4.10 11.73
C ILE A 214 -8.65 -5.24 10.74
N PRO A 215 -8.30 -4.95 9.48
CA PRO A 215 -7.98 -6.00 8.51
C PRO A 215 -6.72 -6.74 8.94
N SER A 216 -6.78 -8.08 8.93
CA SER A 216 -5.64 -8.94 9.26
C SER A 216 -4.85 -9.37 8.02
N GLY A 217 -5.37 -9.06 6.83
CA GLY A 217 -4.82 -9.50 5.55
C GLY A 217 -5.22 -10.94 5.20
N ASN A 218 -6.15 -11.53 5.95
CA ASN A 218 -6.78 -12.81 5.64
C ASN A 218 -8.05 -12.65 4.79
N GLU A 219 -8.54 -11.42 4.63
CA GLU A 219 -9.79 -11.12 3.94
C GLU A 219 -9.66 -11.35 2.44
N ARG A 220 -10.75 -11.77 1.78
CA ARG A 220 -10.73 -12.04 0.33
C ARG A 220 -10.30 -10.84 -0.52
N GLY A 221 -10.52 -9.63 -0.03
CA GLY A 221 -10.14 -8.38 -0.69
C GLY A 221 -8.69 -7.95 -0.46
N ALA A 222 -7.97 -8.58 0.49
CA ALA A 222 -6.59 -8.24 0.78
C ALA A 222 -5.68 -8.64 -0.38
N ASN A 223 -4.82 -7.73 -0.83
CA ASN A 223 -3.89 -7.95 -1.94
C ASN A 223 -2.45 -7.65 -1.51
N SER A 224 -1.51 -7.59 -2.46
CA SER A 224 -0.09 -7.31 -2.18
C SER A 224 0.19 -5.91 -1.62
N GLN A 225 -0.79 -5.00 -1.64
CA GLN A 225 -0.72 -3.66 -1.07
C GLN A 225 -1.27 -3.57 0.36
N TRP A 226 -1.89 -4.64 0.88
CA TRP A 226 -2.37 -4.66 2.25
C TRP A 226 -1.19 -4.51 3.24
N LEU A 227 -1.40 -3.70 4.27
CA LEU A 227 -0.42 -3.45 5.33
C LEU A 227 -1.04 -3.68 6.70
N LEU A 228 -0.20 -4.09 7.66
CA LEU A 228 -0.64 -4.32 9.03
C LEU A 228 -1.13 -3.04 9.72
N GLY A 229 -2.00 -3.19 10.73
CA GLY A 229 -2.45 -2.09 11.58
C GLY A 229 -3.66 -1.31 11.06
N GLY A 230 -4.31 -1.74 9.98
CA GLY A 230 -5.49 -1.03 9.46
C GLY A 230 -5.12 0.34 8.89
N LYS A 231 -4.08 0.35 8.06
CA LYS A 231 -3.50 1.54 7.45
C LYS A 231 -3.23 1.30 5.96
N THR A 232 -3.55 2.28 5.13
CA THR A 232 -3.08 2.31 3.75
C THR A 232 -1.58 2.65 3.71
N ALA A 233 -0.94 2.49 2.55
CA ALA A 233 0.47 2.79 2.34
C ALA A 233 0.91 4.22 2.73
N ASN A 234 -0.03 5.16 2.67
CA ASN A 234 0.17 6.56 3.01
C ASN A 234 -0.41 6.94 4.38
N GLY A 235 -0.75 5.95 5.22
CA GLY A 235 -1.10 6.16 6.62
C GLY A 235 -2.57 6.45 6.91
N THR A 236 -3.41 6.43 5.88
CA THR A 236 -4.84 6.62 6.07
C THR A 236 -5.42 5.40 6.78
N THR A 237 -6.26 5.62 7.79
CA THR A 237 -6.94 4.53 8.52
C THR A 237 -7.84 3.74 7.59
N GLU A 238 -7.81 2.42 7.67
CA GLU A 238 -8.65 1.50 6.90
C GLU A 238 -9.22 0.42 7.83
N GLY A 239 -10.40 -0.09 7.47
CA GLY A 239 -11.12 -1.12 8.20
C GLY A 239 -11.85 -2.06 7.25
N ILE A 240 -12.42 -3.12 7.80
CA ILE A 240 -13.35 -3.99 7.09
C ILE A 240 -14.69 -4.04 7.83
N ALA A 241 -15.78 -4.19 7.09
CA ALA A 241 -17.11 -4.38 7.65
C ALA A 241 -17.92 -5.40 6.84
N ASP A 242 -18.91 -6.01 7.50
CA ASP A 242 -19.89 -6.84 6.83
C ASP A 242 -21.00 -5.97 6.23
N LEU A 243 -20.92 -5.73 4.92
CA LEU A 243 -21.89 -4.91 4.20
C LEU A 243 -23.08 -5.70 3.66
N THR A 244 -23.22 -6.96 4.04
CA THR A 244 -24.39 -7.80 3.71
C THR A 244 -25.49 -7.70 4.76
N LYS A 245 -25.28 -6.91 5.81
CA LYS A 245 -26.23 -6.73 6.90
C LYS A 245 -27.35 -5.75 6.52
N ASP A 246 -28.59 -6.22 6.59
CA ASP A 246 -29.79 -5.46 6.21
C ASP A 246 -30.08 -4.24 7.10
N HIS A 247 -29.51 -4.19 8.32
CA HIS A 247 -29.74 -3.08 9.26
C HIS A 247 -28.83 -1.87 8.99
N LEU A 248 -27.89 -1.96 8.05
CA LEU A 248 -26.99 -0.84 7.72
C LEU A 248 -27.74 0.24 6.93
N ILE A 249 -27.54 1.48 7.34
CA ILE A 249 -28.02 2.64 6.59
C ILE A 249 -26.89 3.08 5.65
N ILE A 250 -27.13 2.92 4.35
CA ILE A 250 -26.15 3.15 3.29
C ILE A 250 -26.71 4.17 2.32
N THR A 251 -25.92 5.19 1.98
CA THR A 251 -26.35 6.29 1.09
C THR A 251 -25.26 6.58 0.07
N GLU A 252 -25.62 6.63 -1.22
CA GLU A 252 -24.69 7.09 -2.25
C GLU A 252 -24.41 8.60 -2.07
N ILE A 253 -23.14 8.97 -2.14
CA ILE A 253 -22.67 10.36 -2.05
C ILE A 253 -21.83 10.72 -3.28
N THR A 254 -21.78 12.02 -3.61
CA THR A 254 -20.98 12.54 -4.72
C THR A 254 -19.85 13.43 -4.19
N LEU A 255 -18.64 13.27 -4.76
CA LEU A 255 -17.48 14.11 -4.44
C LEU A 255 -17.40 15.29 -5.41
N GLY A 256 -18.40 16.19 -5.39
CA GLY A 256 -18.43 17.36 -6.25
C GLY A 256 -18.30 17.06 -7.75
N ASP A 257 -18.14 18.10 -8.57
CA ASP A 257 -17.95 17.94 -10.01
C ASP A 257 -16.56 17.36 -10.30
N LYS A 258 -16.51 16.28 -11.10
CA LYS A 258 -15.27 15.74 -11.69
C LYS A 258 -14.74 16.78 -12.69
N LYS A 259 -13.94 17.73 -12.24
CA LYS A 259 -13.27 18.72 -13.13
C LYS A 259 -12.05 18.12 -13.80
#